data_AF-A0AAD9Q1G0-F1
#
_entry.id   AF-A0AAD9Q1G0-F1
#
_cell.length_a   1.000
_cell.length_b   1.000
_cell.length_c   1.000
_cell.angle_alpha   90.00
_cell.angle_beta   90.00
_cell.angle_gamma   90.00
#
_symmetry.space_group_name_H-M   'P 1'
#
loop_
_entity.id
_entity.type
_entity.pdbx_description
1 polymer ?
#
loop_
_entity_poly.entity_id
_entity_poly.type
_entity_poly.pdbx_seq_one_letter_code
_entity_poly.pdbx_strand_id
1 'polypeptide(L)' 'MAPEDVTGKNEAEVWQRLYGQVTKTRRRGRLKAGDKVRLSERVKTFKKGYLPQWTEELFRIQRVIQGPVLMYRRI' A
#
# COMPACT_ATOMS: atom_id res chain seq x y z
N MET A 1 16.80 12.05 26.76
CA MET A 1 15.80 11.42 27.63
C MET A 1 16.18 9.97 27.70
N ALA A 2 16.75 9.56 28.82
CA ALA A 2 16.97 8.16 29.12
C ALA A 2 15.60 7.52 29.44
N PRO A 3 15.46 6.19 29.33
CA PRO A 3 14.21 5.50 29.65
C PRO A 3 13.71 5.80 31.07
N GLU A 4 14.63 6.06 32.02
CA GLU A 4 14.32 6.45 33.40
C GLU A 4 13.68 7.84 33.56
N ASP A 5 13.90 8.73 32.59
CA ASP A 5 13.36 10.10 32.63
C ASP A 5 11.91 10.17 32.12
N VAL A 6 11.35 9.08 31.59
CA VAL A 6 10.02 9.04 30.98
C VAL A 6 8.94 9.02 32.07
N THR A 7 8.07 10.02 32.09
CA THR A 7 6.97 10.20 33.04
C THR A 7 5.68 10.53 32.28
N GLY A 8 4.51 10.39 32.91
CA GLY A 8 3.23 10.68 32.22
C GLY A 8 3.10 12.11 31.67
N LYS A 9 3.89 13.07 32.17
CA LYS A 9 3.92 14.45 31.65
C LYS A 9 4.68 14.59 30.33
N ASN A 10 5.67 13.75 30.07
CA ASN A 10 6.51 13.80 28.87
C ASN A 10 6.17 12.73 27.82
N GLU A 11 5.18 11.88 28.11
CA GLU A 11 4.69 10.84 27.23
C GLU A 11 4.39 11.36 25.81
N ALA A 12 3.72 12.53 25.71
CA ALA A 12 3.38 13.14 24.42
C ALA A 12 4.65 13.55 23.63
N GLU A 13 5.67 14.08 24.30
CA GLU A 13 6.92 14.51 23.66
C GLU A 13 7.72 13.29 23.16
N VAL A 14 7.81 12.24 23.99
CA VAL A 14 8.45 10.97 23.64
C VAL A 14 7.76 10.33 22.44
N TRP A 15 6.43 10.28 22.47
CA TRP A 15 5.64 9.71 21.38
C TRP A 15 5.84 10.47 20.07
N GLN A 16 5.83 11.80 20.10
CA GLN A 16 6.08 12.63 18.91
C GLN A 16 7.51 12.46 18.37
N ARG A 17 8.50 12.29 19.25
CA ARG A 17 9.88 12.05 18.82
C ARG A 17 10.07 10.68 18.18
N LEU A 18 9.44 9.63 18.73
CA LEU A 18 9.56 8.27 18.22
C LEU A 18 8.69 8.01 16.98
N TYR A 19 7.47 8.56 16.95
CA TYR A 19 6.45 8.23 15.97
C TYR A 19 5.87 9.43 15.21
N GLY A 20 6.19 10.67 15.60
CA GLY A 20 5.68 11.87 14.93
C GLY A 20 6.22 12.08 13.52
N GLN A 21 7.35 11.44 13.19
CA GLN A 21 8.02 11.51 11.88
C GLN A 21 7.51 10.44 10.89
N VAL A 22 6.27 9.95 11.02
CA VAL A 22 5.66 9.19 9.92
C VAL A 22 5.30 10.18 8.81
N THR A 23 6.29 10.50 7.97
CA THR A 23 6.03 11.15 6.70
C THR A 23 5.02 10.27 5.97
N LYS A 24 3.80 10.79 5.81
CA LYS A 24 2.79 10.20 4.92
C LYS A 24 3.26 10.46 3.49
N THR A 25 4.36 9.84 3.10
CA THR A 25 4.89 9.95 1.74
C THR A 25 3.88 9.26 0.86
N ARG A 26 3.03 10.06 0.22
CA ARG A 26 2.10 9.57 -0.80
C ARG A 26 2.97 8.96 -1.89
N ARG A 27 3.01 7.63 -1.93
CA ARG A 27 3.73 6.92 -2.99
C ARG A 27 3.09 7.35 -4.31
N ARG A 28 3.91 7.79 -5.28
CA ARG A 28 3.44 8.07 -6.63
C ARG A 28 3.48 6.77 -7.43
N GLY A 29 2.31 6.34 -7.88
CA GLY A 29 2.18 5.19 -8.77
C GLY A 29 2.59 5.55 -10.20
N ARG A 30 3.08 4.57 -10.96
CA ARG A 30 3.39 4.73 -12.39
C ARG A 30 2.13 4.71 -13.26
N LEU A 31 1.09 4.03 -12.79
CA LEU A 31 -0.15 3.80 -13.53
C LEU A 31 -1.13 4.96 -13.34
N LYS A 32 -1.87 5.28 -14.40
CA LYS A 32 -2.84 6.38 -14.46
C LYS A 32 -4.25 5.86 -14.70
N ALA A 33 -5.25 6.71 -14.44
CA ALA A 33 -6.62 6.42 -14.83
C ALA A 33 -6.70 6.28 -16.37
N GLY A 34 -7.39 5.25 -16.85
CA GLY A 34 -7.50 4.90 -18.27
C GLY A 34 -6.55 3.80 -18.75
N ASP A 35 -5.48 3.50 -17.99
CA ASP A 35 -4.56 2.42 -18.35
C ASP A 35 -5.27 1.05 -18.32
N LYS A 36 -4.93 0.19 -19.30
CA LYS A 36 -5.42 -1.18 -19.35
C LYS A 36 -4.48 -2.09 -18.56
N VAL A 37 -5.01 -2.82 -17.59
CA VAL A 37 -4.25 -3.70 -16.70
C VAL A 37 -4.88 -5.08 -16.59
N ARG A 38 -4.07 -6.10 -16.33
CA ARG A 38 -4.53 -7.44 -15.91
C ARG A 38 -4.33 -7.61 -14.42
N LEU A 39 -5.17 -8.42 -13.78
CA LEU A 39 -4.99 -8.75 -12.37
C LEU A 39 -4.23 -10.07 -12.24
N SER A 40 -3.31 -10.13 -11.26
CA SER A 40 -2.70 -11.37 -10.86
C SER A 40 -3.74 -12.25 -10.16
N GLU A 41 -3.92 -13.46 -10.64
CA GLU A 41 -4.68 -14.48 -9.93
C GLU A 41 -3.88 -15.02 -8.74
N ARG A 42 -4.58 -15.35 -7.64
CA ARG A 42 -3.94 -16.07 -6.54
C ARG A 42 -3.70 -17.51 -6.98
N VAL A 43 -2.44 -17.94 -6.90
CA VAL A 43 -2.05 -19.32 -7.20
C VAL A 43 -2.60 -20.23 -6.10
N LYS A 44 -3.42 -21.21 -6.48
CA LYS A 44 -3.85 -22.31 -5.58
C LYS A 44 -2.75 -23.38 -5.55
N THR A 45 -2.64 -24.10 -4.44
CA THR A 45 -1.55 -25.06 -4.13
C THR A 45 -1.30 -26.12 -5.21
N PHE A 46 -2.31 -26.45 -6.04
CA PHE A 46 -2.22 -27.47 -7.08
C PHE A 46 -2.58 -26.96 -8.49
N LYS A 47 -2.17 -25.73 -8.85
CA LYS A 47 -2.34 -25.21 -10.22
C LYS A 47 -1.20 -25.74 -11.11
N LYS A 48 -1.53 -26.27 -12.28
CA LYS A 48 -0.53 -26.71 -13.26
C LYS A 48 0.25 -25.50 -13.78
N GLY A 49 1.58 -25.60 -13.83
CA GLY A 49 2.48 -24.46 -14.10
C GLY A 49 2.36 -23.81 -15.49
N TYR A 50 1.66 -24.45 -16.43
CA TYR A 50 1.41 -23.90 -17.75
C TYR A 50 0.18 -23.00 -17.84
N LEU A 51 -0.62 -22.90 -16.78
CA LEU A 51 -1.77 -21.99 -16.75
C LEU A 51 -1.31 -20.56 -16.44
N PRO A 52 -1.88 -19.54 -17.10
CA PRO A 52 -1.54 -18.16 -16.80
C PRO A 52 -1.85 -17.81 -15.33
N GLN A 53 -1.03 -16.91 -14.78
CA GLN A 53 -1.18 -16.37 -13.43
C GLN A 53 -1.92 -15.03 -13.43
N TRP A 54 -2.52 -14.65 -14.56
CA TRP A 54 -3.29 -13.43 -14.70
C TRP A 54 -4.65 -13.73 -15.31
N THR A 55 -5.59 -12.86 -15.02
CA THR A 55 -6.93 -12.89 -15.62
C THR A 55 -6.83 -12.71 -17.13
N GLU A 56 -7.66 -13.43 -17.88
CA GLU A 56 -7.79 -13.23 -19.32
C GLU A 56 -8.39 -11.86 -19.64
N GLU A 57 -9.28 -11.37 -18.77
CA GLU A 57 -9.92 -10.06 -18.85
C GLU A 57 -8.91 -8.91 -18.66
N LEU A 58 -9.03 -7.88 -19.52
CA LEU A 58 -8.35 -6.60 -19.38
C LEU A 58 -9.27 -5.58 -18.69
N PHE A 59 -8.79 -4.99 -17.61
CA PHE A 59 -9.50 -3.98 -16.83
C PHE A 59 -8.97 -2.59 -17.15
N ARG A 60 -9.80 -1.57 -16.93
CA ARG A 60 -9.38 -0.16 -17.00
C ARG A 60 -9.33 0.44 -15.61
N ILE A 61 -8.26 1.19 -15.32
CA ILE A 61 -8.17 1.93 -14.06
C ILE A 61 -9.15 3.11 -14.10
N GLN A 62 -10.13 3.10 -13.21
CA GLN A 62 -11.09 4.19 -13.03
C GLN A 62 -10.50 5.33 -12.19
N ARG A 63 -9.79 5.00 -11.10
CA ARG A 63 -9.23 5.98 -10.17
C ARG A 63 -7.98 5.46 -9.48
N VAL A 64 -7.00 6.33 -9.30
CA VAL A 64 -5.82 6.10 -8.46
C VAL A 64 -6.05 6.75 -7.10
N ILE A 65 -5.98 5.97 -6.02
CA ILE A 65 -6.13 6.44 -4.65
C ILE A 65 -4.74 6.47 -4.01
N GLN A 66 -4.27 7.68 -3.71
CA GLN A 66 -2.97 7.91 -3.09
C GLN A 66 -3.09 7.87 -1.58
N GLY A 67 -2.57 6.80 -0.96
CA GLY A 67 -2.43 6.65 0.48
C GLY A 67 -1.02 6.21 0.88
N PRO A 68 -0.83 5.74 2.12
CA PRO A 68 0.40 5.02 2.52
C PRO A 68 0.68 3.83 1.58
N VAL A 69 -0.38 3.17 1.11
CA VAL A 69 -0.37 2.17 0.05
C VAL A 69 -1.12 2.71 -1.17
N LEU A 70 -0.57 2.49 -2.36
CA LEU A 70 -1.21 2.83 -3.62
C LEU A 70 -2.35 1.86 -3.93
N MET A 71 -3.55 2.38 -4.15
CA MET A 71 -4.72 1.59 -4.50
C MET A 71 -5.28 2.02 -5.85
N TYR A 72 -5.72 1.06 -6.66
CA TYR A 72 -6.32 1.29 -7.97
C TYR A 72 -7.74 0.74 -7.99
N ARG A 73 -8.71 1.57 -8.38
CA ARG A 73 -10.10 1.15 -8.60
C ARG A 73 -10.30 0.81 -10.08
N ARG A 74 -10.91 -0.34 -10.37
CA ARG A 74 -11.24 -0.78 -11.74
C ARG A 74 -12.72 -0.56 -12.08
N ILE A 75 -13.01 -0.36 -13.36
CA ILE A 75 -14.34 -0.56 -13.98
C ILE A 75 -14.40 -1.99 -14.50
#